data_AF-A0A524E060-F1
#
_entry.id   AF-A0A524E060-F1
#
_cell.length_a   1.000
_cell.length_b   1.000
_cell.length_c   1.000
_cell.angle_alpha   90.00
_cell.angle_beta   90.00
_cell.angle_gamma   90.00
#
_symmetry.space_group_name_H-M   'P 1'
#
loop_
_entity.id
_entity.type
_entity.pdbx_description
1 polymer ?
#
loop_
_entity_poly.entity_id
_entity_poly.type
_entity_poly.pdbx_seq_one_letter_code
_entity_poly.pdbx_strand_id
1 'polypeptide(L)'
;MEIRELVSKDPKHVDLETRKAFWRIVRQIKKSPHPQPGDIALASEIRNILFRARRGKTYPLWPCVGVFFLIGLIPVTWYLQLLSIPLNPFSMLSWTDSNWWLFLRRAGSLMAATFFFYPLGRLFAGYWAGIRIDGMSGGMYHEPTLKIDYQTFLSVSPSKRKWFFFFAGAWTIITSLSLGTVGWFLAADVSGFITAAFLAISEGLAILSNTTSNIGGEMAHYNREKKIERAWKKNRMQENIGPECR
;
A
#
# COMPACT_ATOMS: atom_id res chain seq x y z
N MET A 1 -27.92 3.65 -12.97
CA MET A 1 -28.31 2.23 -13.05
C MET A 1 -27.70 1.54 -14.27
N GLU A 2 -27.58 2.24 -15.40
CA GLU A 2 -26.94 1.81 -16.66
C GLU A 2 -25.48 1.27 -16.56
N ILE A 3 -24.60 1.89 -15.76
CA ILE A 3 -23.19 1.44 -15.64
C ILE A 3 -23.09 0.01 -15.09
N ARG A 4 -23.96 -0.38 -14.15
CA ARG A 4 -23.95 -1.73 -13.57
C ARG A 4 -24.25 -2.76 -14.64
N GLU A 5 -25.25 -2.50 -15.48
CA GLU A 5 -25.67 -3.40 -16.55
C GLU A 5 -24.56 -3.55 -17.61
N LEU A 6 -23.97 -2.44 -18.05
CA LEU A 6 -22.86 -2.44 -18.99
C LEU A 6 -21.65 -3.23 -18.47
N VAL A 7 -21.28 -3.00 -17.21
CA VAL A 7 -20.17 -3.72 -16.56
C VAL A 7 -20.50 -5.20 -16.34
N SER A 8 -21.76 -5.54 -16.06
CA SER A 8 -22.16 -6.94 -15.85
C SER A 8 -22.22 -7.74 -17.14
N LYS A 9 -22.55 -7.12 -18.27
CA LYS A 9 -22.67 -7.76 -19.58
C LYS A 9 -21.31 -8.18 -20.16
N ASP A 10 -20.33 -7.27 -20.15
CA ASP A 10 -18.96 -7.57 -20.58
C ASP A 10 -17.92 -6.83 -19.72
N PRO A 11 -17.54 -7.38 -18.56
CA PRO A 11 -16.63 -6.70 -17.64
C PRO A 11 -15.19 -6.60 -18.16
N LYS A 12 -14.81 -7.39 -19.18
CA LYS A 12 -13.46 -7.36 -19.75
C LYS A 12 -13.31 -6.22 -20.76
N HIS A 13 -14.34 -5.94 -21.54
CA HIS A 13 -14.31 -4.94 -22.62
C HIS A 13 -15.13 -3.67 -22.33
N VAL A 14 -15.31 -3.32 -21.04
CA VAL A 14 -15.90 -2.02 -20.66
C VAL A 14 -15.06 -0.88 -21.23
N ASP A 15 -15.70 -0.01 -22.01
CA ASP A 15 -15.09 1.12 -22.68
C ASP A 15 -14.50 2.16 -21.69
N LEU A 16 -13.64 3.03 -22.20
CA LEU A 16 -12.93 4.02 -21.38
C LEU A 16 -13.86 5.07 -20.78
N GLU A 17 -14.91 5.49 -21.49
CA GLU A 17 -15.83 6.52 -21.02
C GLU A 17 -16.71 6.00 -19.89
N THR A 18 -17.22 4.77 -19.99
CA THR A 18 -17.94 4.09 -18.91
C THR A 18 -17.07 3.94 -17.67
N ARG A 19 -15.79 3.56 -17.83
CA ARG A 19 -14.83 3.50 -16.71
C ARG A 19 -14.59 4.88 -16.09
N LYS A 20 -14.43 5.94 -16.90
CA LYS A 20 -14.28 7.31 -16.41
C LYS A 20 -15.51 7.76 -15.64
N ALA A 21 -16.72 7.49 -16.15
CA ALA A 21 -17.99 7.80 -15.50
C ALA A 21 -18.10 7.10 -14.14
N PHE A 22 -17.80 5.81 -14.08
CA PHE A 22 -17.73 5.05 -12.82
C PHE A 22 -16.77 5.70 -11.81
N TRP A 23 -15.55 6.05 -12.23
CA TRP A 23 -14.58 6.69 -11.33
C TRP A 23 -14.98 8.10 -10.90
N ARG A 24 -15.78 8.82 -11.69
CA ARG A 24 -16.37 10.12 -11.28
C ARG A 24 -17.37 9.91 -10.13
N ILE A 25 -18.25 8.91 -10.24
CA ILE A 25 -19.23 8.56 -9.19
C ILE A 25 -18.49 8.19 -7.89
N VAL A 26 -17.52 7.28 -7.97
CA VAL A 26 -16.69 6.91 -6.82
C VAL A 26 -16.03 8.14 -6.18
N ARG A 27 -15.53 9.08 -6.99
CA ARG A 27 -14.91 10.30 -6.49
C ARG A 27 -15.91 11.21 -5.78
N GLN A 28 -17.16 11.27 -6.25
CA GLN A 28 -18.24 12.00 -5.57
C GLN A 28 -18.56 11.35 -4.22
N ILE A 29 -18.77 10.01 -4.19
CA ILE A 29 -19.00 9.24 -2.96
C ILE A 29 -17.89 9.53 -1.93
N LYS A 30 -16.63 9.42 -2.34
CA LYS A 30 -15.48 9.63 -1.46
C LYS A 30 -15.36 11.04 -0.87
N LYS A 31 -15.92 12.05 -1.56
CA LYS A 31 -15.89 13.47 -1.16
C LYS A 31 -17.14 13.89 -0.39
N SER A 32 -18.19 13.07 -0.38
CA SER A 32 -19.42 13.34 0.37
C SER A 32 -19.17 13.17 1.88
N PRO A 33 -19.59 14.12 2.73
CA PRO A 33 -19.62 13.96 4.18
C PRO A 33 -20.53 12.81 4.65
N HIS A 34 -21.65 12.62 3.95
CA HIS A 34 -22.69 11.63 4.25
C HIS A 34 -23.05 10.84 2.97
N PRO A 35 -22.16 9.94 2.49
CA PRO A 35 -22.46 9.10 1.34
C PRO A 35 -23.61 8.14 1.65
N GLN A 36 -24.55 8.00 0.71
CA GLN A 36 -25.68 7.09 0.88
C GLN A 36 -25.20 5.63 0.88
N PRO A 37 -25.66 4.78 1.83
CA PRO A 37 -25.22 3.37 1.90
C PRO A 37 -25.48 2.59 0.60
N GLY A 38 -26.58 2.88 -0.09
CA GLY A 38 -26.91 2.26 -1.39
C GLY A 38 -25.87 2.55 -2.47
N ASP A 39 -25.38 3.80 -2.54
CA ASP A 39 -24.35 4.20 -3.52
C ASP A 39 -23.01 3.50 -3.24
N ILE A 40 -22.67 3.34 -1.96
CA ILE A 40 -21.46 2.62 -1.55
C ILE A 40 -21.55 1.15 -1.95
N ALA A 41 -22.67 0.50 -1.65
CA ALA A 41 -22.90 -0.91 -1.98
C ALA A 41 -22.83 -1.13 -3.51
N LEU A 42 -23.51 -0.29 -4.29
CA LEU A 42 -23.50 -0.35 -5.75
C LEU A 42 -22.10 -0.12 -6.33
N ALA A 43 -21.37 0.88 -5.84
CA ALA A 43 -20.01 1.16 -6.29
C ALA A 43 -19.04 0.01 -5.93
N SER A 44 -19.23 -0.63 -4.78
CA SER A 44 -18.49 -1.82 -4.34
C SER A 44 -18.74 -3.02 -5.24
N GLU A 45 -20.01 -3.28 -5.58
CA GLU A 45 -20.39 -4.36 -6.49
C GLU A 45 -19.73 -4.19 -7.87
N ILE A 46 -19.90 -3.03 -8.49
CA ILE A 46 -19.30 -2.70 -9.80
C ILE A 46 -17.77 -2.83 -9.73
N ARG A 47 -17.15 -2.33 -8.64
CA ARG A 47 -15.70 -2.42 -8.45
C ARG A 47 -15.22 -3.87 -8.37
N ASN A 48 -15.95 -4.73 -7.68
CA ASN A 48 -15.63 -6.14 -7.51
C ASN A 48 -15.74 -6.92 -8.84
N ILE A 49 -16.75 -6.63 -9.65
CA ILE A 49 -16.89 -7.19 -11.00
C ILE A 49 -15.68 -6.81 -11.87
N LEU A 50 -15.37 -5.50 -11.94
CA LEU A 50 -14.21 -5.00 -12.69
C LEU A 50 -12.88 -5.54 -12.15
N PHE A 51 -12.79 -5.70 -10.82
CA PHE A 51 -11.61 -6.27 -10.19
C PHE A 51 -11.41 -7.72 -10.61
N ARG A 52 -12.44 -8.56 -10.50
CA ARG A 52 -12.37 -9.98 -10.87
C ARG A 52 -12.03 -10.17 -12.34
N ALA A 53 -12.62 -9.36 -13.23
CA ALA A 53 -12.33 -9.42 -14.65
C ALA A 53 -10.89 -9.05 -15.00
N ARG A 54 -10.28 -8.11 -14.26
CA ARG A 54 -8.92 -7.61 -14.53
C ARG A 54 -7.82 -8.34 -13.76
N ARG A 55 -8.05 -8.69 -12.50
CA ARG A 55 -7.05 -9.23 -11.55
C ARG A 55 -7.22 -10.71 -11.26
N GLY A 56 -8.33 -11.31 -11.70
CA GLY A 56 -8.62 -12.72 -11.48
C GLY A 56 -9.18 -13.01 -10.08
N LYS A 57 -8.88 -14.20 -9.58
CA LYS A 57 -9.43 -14.75 -8.33
C LYS A 57 -8.81 -14.07 -7.10
N THR A 58 -9.62 -13.94 -6.05
CA THR A 58 -9.15 -13.60 -4.69
C THR A 58 -8.98 -14.90 -3.92
N TYR A 59 -7.81 -15.09 -3.31
CA TYR A 59 -7.45 -16.26 -2.53
C TYR A 59 -7.66 -16.02 -1.02
N PRO A 60 -7.88 -17.09 -0.23
CA PRO A 60 -8.07 -16.97 1.21
C PRO A 60 -6.93 -16.20 1.89
N LEU A 61 -7.28 -15.24 2.75
CA LEU A 61 -6.33 -14.30 3.34
C LEU A 61 -5.23 -15.00 4.16
N TRP A 62 -5.64 -15.71 5.22
CA TRP A 62 -4.71 -16.21 6.24
C TRP A 62 -3.72 -17.26 5.72
N PRO A 63 -4.12 -18.25 4.89
CA PRO A 63 -3.16 -19.18 4.30
C PRO A 63 -2.11 -18.46 3.44
N CYS A 64 -2.52 -17.49 2.62
CA CYS A 64 -1.60 -16.72 1.79
C CYS A 64 -0.64 -15.86 2.63
N VAL A 65 -1.14 -15.22 3.69
CA VAL A 65 -0.30 -14.45 4.62
C VAL A 65 0.70 -15.34 5.35
N GLY A 66 0.27 -16.54 5.80
CA GLY A 66 1.14 -17.52 6.42
C GLY A 66 2.27 -17.98 5.48
N VAL A 67 1.94 -18.29 4.22
CA VAL A 67 2.95 -18.64 3.20
C VAL A 67 3.92 -17.48 2.95
N PHE A 68 3.41 -16.25 2.82
CA PHE A 68 4.25 -15.06 2.64
C PHE A 68 5.19 -14.84 3.82
N PHE A 69 4.69 -15.02 5.04
CA PHE A 69 5.49 -14.93 6.25
C PHE A 69 6.62 -15.97 6.25
N LEU A 70 6.30 -17.24 5.99
CA LEU A 70 7.28 -18.32 5.96
C LEU A 70 8.34 -18.11 4.87
N ILE A 71 7.94 -17.70 3.66
CA ILE A 71 8.89 -17.38 2.58
C ILE A 71 9.73 -16.16 2.97
N GLY A 72 9.15 -15.16 3.64
CA GLY A 72 9.85 -13.99 4.15
C GLY A 72 10.91 -14.30 5.20
N LEU A 73 10.81 -15.42 5.93
CA LEU A 73 11.85 -15.87 6.84
C LEU A 73 13.12 -16.32 6.10
N ILE A 74 13.02 -16.81 4.86
CA ILE A 74 14.18 -17.24 4.07
C ILE A 74 15.19 -16.09 3.88
N PRO A 75 14.83 -14.92 3.31
CA PRO A 75 15.78 -13.81 3.18
C PRO A 75 16.23 -13.24 4.54
N VAL A 76 15.43 -13.34 5.60
CA VAL A 76 15.90 -12.99 6.96
C VAL A 76 17.02 -13.93 7.41
N THR A 77 16.82 -15.25 7.31
CA THR A 77 17.86 -16.24 7.67
C THR A 77 19.11 -16.07 6.83
N TRP A 78 18.96 -15.80 5.52
CA TRP A 78 20.09 -15.52 4.63
C TRP A 78 20.84 -14.25 5.04
N TYR A 79 20.13 -13.16 5.36
CA TYR A 79 20.74 -11.95 5.89
C TYR A 79 21.54 -12.24 7.17
N LEU A 80 20.96 -12.97 8.14
CA LEU A 80 21.62 -13.35 9.38
C LEU A 80 22.87 -14.21 9.14
N GLN A 81 22.84 -15.13 8.18
CA GLN A 81 24.02 -15.91 7.79
C GLN A 81 25.12 -15.02 7.21
N LEU A 82 24.77 -14.04 6.37
CA LEU A 82 25.74 -13.09 5.80
C LEU A 82 26.38 -12.20 6.87
N LEU A 83 25.79 -12.03 8.05
CA LEU A 83 26.40 -11.29 9.17
C LEU A 83 27.65 -11.97 9.72
N SER A 84 27.84 -13.28 9.50
CA SER A 84 29.05 -14.00 9.91
C SER A 84 30.32 -13.55 9.18
N ILE A 85 30.18 -12.90 8.02
CA ILE A 85 31.30 -12.36 7.25
C ILE A 85 31.47 -10.89 7.65
N PRO A 86 32.57 -10.47 8.30
CA PRO A 86 32.72 -9.09 8.74
C PRO A 86 32.74 -8.13 7.56
N LEU A 87 32.04 -7.01 7.70
CA LEU A 87 32.04 -5.91 6.74
C LEU A 87 32.13 -4.62 7.54
N ASN A 88 33.23 -3.88 7.41
CA ASN A 88 33.41 -2.62 8.12
C ASN A 88 32.68 -1.49 7.37
N PRO A 89 31.55 -0.97 7.90
CA PRO A 89 30.76 0.04 7.21
C PRO A 89 31.44 1.40 7.14
N PHE A 90 32.40 1.68 8.01
CA PHE A 90 33.11 2.97 8.05
C PHE A 90 34.24 3.06 7.02
N SER A 91 34.50 1.97 6.29
CA SER A 91 35.55 1.89 5.26
C SER A 91 34.98 1.79 3.84
N MET A 92 33.75 2.28 3.62
CA MET A 92 33.01 2.12 2.36
C MET A 92 33.77 2.64 1.13
N LEU A 93 34.59 3.69 1.28
CA LEU A 93 35.41 4.24 0.19
C LEU A 93 36.60 3.36 -0.21
N SER A 94 37.04 2.46 0.67
CA SER A 94 38.13 1.51 0.40
C SER A 94 37.63 0.08 0.21
N TRP A 95 36.33 -0.11 0.04
CA TRP A 95 35.75 -1.41 -0.22
C TRP A 95 36.22 -1.97 -1.56
N THR A 96 36.69 -3.21 -1.52
CA THR A 96 36.94 -4.04 -2.70
C THR A 96 35.62 -4.53 -3.30
N ASP A 97 35.68 -5.11 -4.50
CA ASP A 97 34.51 -5.69 -5.17
C ASP A 97 33.79 -6.75 -4.33
N SER A 98 34.54 -7.55 -3.56
CA SER A 98 33.97 -8.56 -2.65
C SER A 98 33.13 -7.92 -1.54
N ASN A 99 33.54 -6.76 -1.03
CA ASN A 99 32.83 -6.03 0.01
C ASN A 99 31.54 -5.43 -0.54
N TRP A 100 31.59 -4.82 -1.73
CA TRP A 100 30.40 -4.34 -2.44
C TRP A 100 29.41 -5.47 -2.71
N TRP A 101 29.89 -6.63 -3.17
CA TRP A 101 29.03 -7.77 -3.43
C TRP A 101 28.41 -8.35 -2.16
N LEU A 102 29.14 -8.36 -1.04
CA LEU A 102 28.59 -8.73 0.26
C LEU A 102 27.50 -7.75 0.71
N PHE A 103 27.77 -6.44 0.62
CA PHE A 103 26.79 -5.40 0.95
C PHE A 103 25.52 -5.53 0.11
N LEU A 104 25.65 -5.67 -1.21
CA LEU A 104 24.51 -5.83 -2.12
C LEU A 104 23.68 -7.07 -1.78
N ARG A 105 24.32 -8.19 -1.40
CA ARG A 105 23.60 -9.39 -0.94
C ARG A 105 22.85 -9.15 0.36
N ARG A 106 23.44 -8.42 1.32
CA ARG A 106 22.74 -8.01 2.56
C ARG A 106 21.54 -7.12 2.26
N ALA A 107 21.74 -6.05 1.49
CA ALA A 107 20.69 -5.12 1.09
C ALA A 107 19.57 -5.82 0.30
N GLY A 108 19.91 -6.69 -0.65
CA GLY A 108 18.95 -7.48 -1.42
C GLY A 108 18.12 -8.41 -0.53
N SER A 109 18.73 -9.03 0.48
CA SER A 109 18.03 -9.86 1.47
C SER A 109 17.07 -9.03 2.33
N LEU A 110 17.50 -7.86 2.78
CA LEU A 110 16.65 -6.93 3.55
C LEU A 110 15.45 -6.43 2.71
N MET A 111 15.69 -6.08 1.45
CA MET A 111 14.62 -5.68 0.51
C MET A 111 13.64 -6.83 0.25
N ALA A 112 14.14 -8.06 0.08
CA ALA A 112 13.29 -9.24 -0.09
C ALA A 112 12.45 -9.52 1.17
N ALA A 113 13.04 -9.48 2.36
CA ALA A 113 12.30 -9.62 3.62
C ALA A 113 11.23 -8.54 3.78
N THR A 114 11.57 -7.29 3.46
CA THR A 114 10.64 -6.16 3.48
C THR A 114 9.46 -6.36 2.54
N PHE A 115 9.71 -6.86 1.33
CA PHE A 115 8.66 -7.20 0.36
C PHE A 115 7.71 -8.29 0.88
N PHE A 116 8.23 -9.37 1.48
CA PHE A 116 7.39 -10.46 1.99
C PHE A 116 6.62 -10.10 3.26
N PHE A 117 7.15 -9.22 4.11
CA PHE A 117 6.46 -8.74 5.30
C PHE A 117 5.58 -7.50 5.08
N TYR A 118 5.66 -6.86 3.91
CA TYR A 118 4.81 -5.73 3.53
C TYR A 118 3.29 -5.98 3.73
N PRO A 119 2.72 -7.15 3.37
CA PRO A 119 1.31 -7.44 3.61
C PRO A 119 0.89 -7.30 5.09
N LEU A 120 1.79 -7.58 6.05
CA LEU A 120 1.49 -7.43 7.48
C LEU A 120 1.18 -5.97 7.83
N GLY A 121 1.95 -5.03 7.27
CA GLY A 121 1.70 -3.59 7.44
C GLY A 121 0.32 -3.16 6.99
N ARG A 122 -0.12 -3.66 5.83
CA ARG A 122 -1.48 -3.42 5.32
C ARG A 122 -2.56 -4.07 6.19
N LEU A 123 -2.31 -5.24 6.79
CA LEU A 123 -3.24 -5.87 7.73
C LEU A 123 -3.41 -5.04 9.00
N PHE A 124 -2.30 -4.61 9.61
CA PHE A 124 -2.33 -3.75 10.79
C PHE A 124 -3.00 -2.41 10.48
N ALA A 125 -2.64 -1.78 9.36
CA ALA A 125 -3.25 -0.53 8.92
C ALA A 125 -4.76 -0.70 8.66
N GLY A 126 -5.16 -1.81 8.05
CA GLY A 126 -6.57 -2.14 7.77
C GLY A 126 -7.37 -2.30 9.05
N TYR A 127 -6.86 -3.11 9.98
CA TYR A 127 -7.45 -3.31 11.31
C TYR A 127 -7.63 -1.98 12.04
N TRP A 128 -6.57 -1.16 12.14
CA TRP A 128 -6.63 0.15 12.80
C TRP A 128 -7.61 1.12 12.13
N ALA A 129 -7.65 1.14 10.79
CA ALA A 129 -8.54 2.02 10.04
C ALA A 129 -10.00 1.55 10.01
N GLY A 130 -10.29 0.30 10.42
CA GLY A 130 -11.60 -0.33 10.24
C GLY A 130 -11.89 -0.69 8.78
N ILE A 131 -10.85 -0.96 7.98
CA ILE A 131 -10.93 -1.36 6.58
C ILE A 131 -10.68 -2.87 6.51
N ARG A 132 -11.64 -3.63 6.01
CA ARG A 132 -11.51 -5.07 5.87
C ARG A 132 -10.63 -5.43 4.68
N ILE A 133 -9.93 -6.54 4.80
CA ILE A 133 -9.14 -7.16 3.73
C ILE A 133 -9.84 -8.46 3.32
N ASP A 134 -10.22 -8.57 2.06
CA ASP A 134 -10.97 -9.72 1.53
C ASP A 134 -10.09 -10.97 1.35
N GLY A 135 -8.81 -10.76 1.01
CA GLY A 135 -7.91 -11.86 0.66
C GLY A 135 -6.68 -11.40 -0.10
N MET A 136 -5.93 -12.37 -0.64
CA MET A 136 -4.77 -12.13 -1.50
C MET A 136 -5.20 -12.15 -2.98
N SER A 137 -4.57 -11.34 -3.83
CA SER A 137 -4.92 -11.20 -5.24
C SER A 137 -3.73 -10.71 -6.06
N GLY A 138 -3.84 -10.72 -7.39
CA GLY A 138 -2.84 -10.10 -8.27
C GLY A 138 -2.90 -8.57 -8.23
N GLY A 139 -1.75 -7.95 -8.06
CA GLY A 139 -1.51 -6.51 -8.07
C GLY A 139 -1.36 -5.95 -9.48
N MET A 140 -0.73 -4.77 -9.61
CA MET A 140 -0.66 -4.05 -10.89
C MET A 140 0.13 -4.78 -11.96
N TYR A 141 1.24 -5.37 -11.55
CA TYR A 141 2.23 -6.10 -12.32
C TYR A 141 2.16 -7.60 -12.02
N HIS A 142 0.97 -8.08 -11.62
CA HIS A 142 0.71 -9.47 -11.19
C HIS A 142 1.45 -9.91 -9.92
N GLU A 143 2.04 -8.98 -9.17
CA GLU A 143 2.61 -9.22 -7.85
C GLU A 143 1.51 -9.56 -6.83
N PRO A 144 1.74 -10.47 -5.88
CA PRO A 144 0.75 -10.74 -4.84
C PRO A 144 0.50 -9.50 -3.97
N THR A 145 -0.78 -9.16 -3.77
CA THR A 145 -1.20 -8.01 -2.97
C THR A 145 -2.50 -8.30 -2.24
N LEU A 146 -2.75 -7.56 -1.16
CA LEU A 146 -3.98 -7.65 -0.40
C LEU A 146 -5.13 -6.92 -1.11
N LYS A 147 -6.23 -7.64 -1.36
CA LYS A 147 -7.48 -7.07 -1.84
C LYS A 147 -8.21 -6.41 -0.68
N ILE A 148 -8.38 -5.09 -0.77
CA ILE A 148 -9.19 -4.31 0.16
C ILE A 148 -10.66 -4.56 -0.14
N ASP A 149 -11.47 -4.80 0.90
CA ASP A 149 -12.92 -4.77 0.79
C ASP A 149 -13.38 -3.34 0.48
N TYR A 150 -13.95 -3.15 -0.71
CA TYR A 150 -14.21 -1.80 -1.21
C TYR A 150 -15.35 -1.10 -0.47
N GLN A 151 -16.29 -1.87 0.07
CA GLN A 151 -17.42 -1.34 0.82
C GLN A 151 -16.95 -0.71 2.12
N THR A 152 -16.27 -1.47 2.99
CA THR A 152 -15.70 -0.94 4.23
C THR A 152 -14.72 0.19 3.96
N PHE A 153 -13.92 0.10 2.89
CA PHE A 153 -13.04 1.19 2.48
C PHE A 153 -13.80 2.48 2.16
N LEU A 154 -14.90 2.44 1.40
CA LEU A 154 -15.67 3.65 1.10
C LEU A 154 -16.44 4.18 2.31
N SER A 155 -16.84 3.31 3.25
CA SER A 155 -17.57 3.69 4.46
C SER A 155 -16.71 4.39 5.52
N VAL A 156 -15.39 4.18 5.54
CA VAL A 156 -14.50 4.88 6.48
C VAL A 156 -14.19 6.30 6.03
N SER A 157 -13.91 7.20 6.97
CA SER A 157 -13.60 8.60 6.66
C SER A 157 -12.32 8.75 5.82
N PRO A 158 -12.20 9.81 4.99
CA PRO A 158 -10.99 10.06 4.21
C PRO A 158 -9.72 10.16 5.06
N SER A 159 -9.82 10.67 6.30
CA SER A 159 -8.68 10.73 7.23
C SER A 159 -8.14 9.34 7.55
N LYS A 160 -9.02 8.38 7.89
CA LYS A 160 -8.62 6.99 8.16
C LYS A 160 -8.04 6.31 6.92
N ARG A 161 -8.66 6.49 5.75
CA ARG A 161 -8.13 5.94 4.47
C ARG A 161 -6.75 6.48 4.12
N LYS A 162 -6.54 7.78 4.31
CA LYS A 162 -5.24 8.41 4.09
C LYS A 162 -4.17 7.75 4.97
N TRP A 163 -4.44 7.66 6.27
CA TRP A 163 -3.50 7.06 7.21
C TRP A 163 -3.30 5.56 7.00
N PHE A 164 -4.30 4.82 6.51
CA PHE A 164 -4.15 3.43 6.08
C PHE A 164 -3.01 3.28 5.05
N PHE A 165 -2.99 4.10 4.00
CA PHE A 165 -1.93 4.05 2.98
C PHE A 165 -0.57 4.52 3.52
N PHE A 166 -0.57 5.53 4.40
CA PHE A 166 0.67 5.99 5.04
C PHE A 166 1.31 4.88 5.88
N PHE A 167 0.54 4.25 6.77
CA PHE A 167 1.04 3.17 7.62
C PHE A 167 1.47 1.94 6.82
N ALA A 168 0.74 1.61 5.74
CA ALA A 168 1.12 0.53 4.85
C ALA A 168 2.50 0.74 4.22
N GLY A 169 2.83 1.95 3.76
CA GLY A 169 4.17 2.28 3.25
C GLY A 169 5.22 2.33 4.36
N ALA A 170 4.94 3.07 5.44
CA ALA A 170 5.85 3.21 6.58
C ALA A 170 6.26 1.87 7.22
N TRP A 171 5.43 0.84 7.07
CA TRP A 171 5.76 -0.53 7.50
C TRP A 171 7.02 -1.09 6.84
N THR A 172 7.33 -0.69 5.61
CA THR A 172 8.55 -1.12 4.92
C THR A 172 9.79 -0.57 5.63
N ILE A 173 9.73 0.70 6.03
CA ILE A 173 10.77 1.37 6.82
C ILE A 173 10.89 0.71 8.19
N ILE A 174 9.77 0.48 8.88
CA ILE A 174 9.75 -0.19 10.20
C ILE A 174 10.41 -1.57 10.11
N THR A 175 10.05 -2.38 9.11
CA THR A 175 10.62 -3.74 8.92
C THR A 175 12.13 -3.66 8.72
N SER A 176 12.60 -2.76 7.85
CA SER A 176 14.03 -2.57 7.60
C SER A 176 14.78 -2.06 8.83
N LEU A 177 14.19 -1.14 9.60
CA LEU A 177 14.76 -0.65 10.86
C LEU A 177 14.85 -1.76 11.90
N SER A 178 13.80 -2.58 12.06
CA SER A 178 13.81 -3.70 12.99
C SER A 178 14.90 -4.71 12.67
N LEU A 179 15.04 -5.09 11.39
CA LEU A 179 16.11 -5.99 10.95
C LEU A 179 17.50 -5.34 11.06
N GLY A 180 17.62 -4.03 10.80
CA GLY A 180 18.84 -3.26 11.02
C GLY A 180 19.28 -3.22 12.47
N THR A 181 18.34 -3.03 13.40
CA THR A 181 18.61 -3.11 14.85
C THR A 181 19.15 -4.48 15.24
N VAL A 182 18.57 -5.57 14.71
CA VAL A 182 19.09 -6.92 14.93
C VAL A 182 20.51 -7.07 14.36
N GLY A 183 20.74 -6.63 13.12
CA GLY A 183 22.06 -6.68 12.49
C GLY A 183 23.14 -5.88 13.23
N TRP A 184 22.76 -4.72 13.79
CA TRP A 184 23.64 -3.90 14.60
C TRP A 184 24.07 -4.60 15.88
N PHE A 185 23.12 -5.19 16.64
CA PHE A 185 23.45 -5.89 17.87
C PHE A 185 24.26 -7.17 17.64
N LEU A 186 24.06 -7.86 16.52
CA LEU A 186 24.76 -9.12 16.24
C LEU A 186 26.14 -8.93 15.62
N ALA A 187 26.34 -7.90 14.78
CA ALA A 187 27.55 -7.77 13.97
C ALA A 187 27.99 -6.32 13.70
N ALA A 188 27.43 -5.33 14.40
CA ALA A 188 27.59 -3.90 14.10
C ALA A 188 27.28 -3.56 12.63
N ASP A 189 26.39 -4.34 11.98
CA ASP A 189 25.99 -4.12 10.59
C ASP A 189 25.00 -2.95 10.51
N VAL A 190 25.24 -2.04 9.56
CA VAL A 190 24.38 -0.86 9.32
C VAL A 190 23.52 -1.00 8.08
N SER A 191 23.58 -2.14 7.36
CA SER A 191 22.90 -2.31 6.07
C SER A 191 21.38 -2.14 6.19
N GLY A 192 20.79 -2.58 7.30
CA GLY A 192 19.36 -2.38 7.59
C GLY A 192 18.98 -0.91 7.80
N PHE A 193 19.84 -0.11 8.42
CA PHE A 193 19.62 1.33 8.56
C PHE A 193 19.77 2.07 7.24
N ILE A 194 20.77 1.70 6.41
CA ILE A 194 20.94 2.27 5.06
C ILE A 194 19.71 1.95 4.20
N THR A 195 19.23 0.71 4.24
CA THR A 195 18.02 0.29 3.51
C THR A 195 16.78 1.06 3.99
N ALA A 196 16.63 1.24 5.30
CA ALA A 196 15.54 2.03 5.87
C ALA A 196 15.61 3.50 5.46
N ALA A 197 16.80 4.11 5.46
CA ALA A 197 16.99 5.48 5.03
C ALA A 197 16.65 5.66 3.54
N PHE A 198 17.07 4.73 2.68
CA PHE A 198 16.71 4.73 1.27
C PHE A 198 15.19 4.66 1.06
N LEU A 199 14.50 3.75 1.76
CA LEU A 199 13.04 3.64 1.71
C LEU A 199 12.36 4.92 2.21
N ALA A 200 12.83 5.48 3.33
CA ALA A 200 12.30 6.72 3.90
C ALA A 200 12.46 7.91 2.95
N ILE A 201 13.60 8.04 2.27
CA ILE A 201 13.82 9.08 1.25
C ILE A 201 12.88 8.85 0.07
N SER A 202 12.76 7.62 -0.43
CA SER A 202 11.89 7.29 -1.57
C SER A 202 10.42 7.62 -1.28
N GLU A 203 9.89 7.16 -0.14
CA GLU A 203 8.53 7.45 0.30
C GLU A 203 8.34 8.95 0.61
N GLY A 204 9.33 9.59 1.23
CA GLY A 204 9.34 11.02 1.51
C GLY A 204 9.26 11.86 0.23
N LEU A 205 10.05 11.54 -0.80
CA LEU A 205 9.99 12.19 -2.11
C LEU A 205 8.64 11.98 -2.79
N ALA A 206 8.04 10.79 -2.67
CA ALA A 206 6.69 10.54 -3.18
C ALA A 206 5.64 11.40 -2.47
N ILE A 207 5.75 11.62 -1.15
CA ILE A 207 4.89 12.54 -0.39
C ILE A 207 5.13 14.00 -0.82
N LEU A 208 6.38 14.45 -0.85
CA LEU A 208 6.76 15.84 -1.13
C LEU A 208 6.36 16.27 -2.54
N SER A 209 6.53 15.40 -3.53
CA SER A 209 6.12 15.67 -4.92
C SER A 209 4.60 15.77 -5.11
N ASN A 210 3.78 15.42 -4.10
CA ASN A 210 2.32 15.31 -4.21
C ASN A 210 1.84 14.46 -5.41
N THR A 211 2.69 13.55 -5.91
CA THR A 211 2.34 12.68 -7.03
C THR A 211 1.19 11.77 -6.64
N THR A 212 0.29 11.53 -7.60
CA THR A 212 -0.80 10.56 -7.47
C THR A 212 -0.68 9.43 -8.49
N SER A 213 0.46 9.39 -9.20
CA SER A 213 0.81 8.36 -10.18
C SER A 213 1.20 7.07 -9.46
N ASN A 214 0.96 5.93 -10.09
CA ASN A 214 1.20 4.62 -9.48
C ASN A 214 2.69 4.37 -9.15
N ILE A 215 3.62 5.13 -9.74
CA ILE A 215 5.07 5.05 -9.45
C ILE A 215 5.38 5.33 -7.98
N GLY A 216 4.58 6.19 -7.31
CA GLY A 216 4.80 6.53 -5.90
C GLY A 216 4.28 5.49 -4.90
N GLY A 217 3.87 4.30 -5.36
CA GLY A 217 3.38 3.22 -4.50
C GLY A 217 2.25 3.64 -3.56
N GLU A 218 2.35 3.23 -2.29
CA GLU A 218 1.36 3.60 -1.26
C GLU A 218 1.31 5.12 -1.01
N MET A 219 2.43 5.82 -1.14
CA MET A 219 2.48 7.27 -0.91
C MET A 219 1.73 8.07 -1.98
N ALA A 220 1.63 7.55 -3.20
CA ALA A 220 0.74 8.11 -4.20
C ALA A 220 -0.75 7.94 -3.84
N HIS A 221 -1.10 6.81 -3.22
CA HIS A 221 -2.45 6.59 -2.69
C HIS A 221 -2.74 7.49 -1.49
N TYR A 222 -1.77 7.67 -0.57
CA TYR A 222 -1.82 8.63 0.52
C TYR A 222 -2.10 10.06 0.00
N ASN A 223 -1.34 10.53 -0.99
CA ASN A 223 -1.52 11.87 -1.57
C ASN A 223 -2.90 12.03 -2.24
N ARG A 224 -3.41 10.98 -2.88
CA ARG A 224 -4.76 10.97 -3.47
C ARG A 224 -5.82 11.12 -2.40
N GLU A 225 -5.74 10.34 -1.32
CA GLU A 225 -6.70 10.43 -0.21
C GLU A 225 -6.54 11.74 0.57
N LYS A 226 -5.33 12.30 0.70
CA LYS A 226 -5.09 13.65 1.26
C LYS A 226 -5.81 14.74 0.45
N LYS A 227 -5.79 14.67 -0.89
CA LYS A 227 -6.55 15.60 -1.76
C LYS A 227 -8.07 15.42 -1.58
N ILE A 228 -8.54 14.19 -1.42
CA ILE A 228 -9.96 13.88 -1.15
C ILE A 228 -10.38 14.40 0.22
N GLU A 229 -9.57 14.21 1.26
CA GLU A 229 -9.83 14.70 2.62
C GLU A 229 -9.99 16.22 2.64
N ARG A 230 -9.14 16.97 1.94
CA ARG A 230 -9.27 18.43 1.83
C ARG A 230 -10.61 18.85 1.23
N ALA A 231 -11.01 18.22 0.13
CA ALA A 231 -12.30 18.49 -0.52
C ALA A 231 -13.47 18.12 0.40
N TRP A 232 -13.39 16.98 1.07
CA TRP A 232 -14.39 16.50 2.02
C TRP A 232 -14.57 17.44 3.22
N LYS A 233 -13.47 17.94 3.81
CA LYS A 233 -13.50 18.93 4.89
C LYS A 233 -14.19 20.23 4.44
N LYS A 234 -13.88 20.71 3.23
CA LYS A 234 -14.52 21.89 2.65
C LYS A 234 -16.03 21.70 2.48
N ASN A 235 -16.46 20.56 1.94
CA ASN A 235 -17.88 20.25 1.74
C ASN A 235 -18.63 20.19 3.09
N ARG A 236 -18.05 19.53 4.10
CA ARG A 236 -18.62 19.47 5.45
C ARG A 236 -18.77 20.86 6.07
N MET A 237 -17.78 21.74 5.91
CA MET A 237 -17.88 23.13 6.40
C MET A 237 -19.02 23.89 5.71
N GLN A 238 -19.21 23.67 4.40
CA GLN A 238 -20.31 24.30 3.65
C GLN A 238 -21.69 23.79 4.07
N GLU A 239 -21.83 22.50 4.40
CA GLU A 239 -23.08 21.94 4.95
C GLU A 239 -23.40 22.54 6.33
N ASN A 240 -22.39 22.76 7.17
CA ASN A 240 -22.56 23.30 8.52
C ASN A 240 -22.92 24.80 8.56
N ILE A 241 -22.54 25.59 7.55
CA ILE A 241 -22.83 27.02 7.49
C ILE A 241 -24.29 27.30 7.05
N GLY A 242 -25.01 26.27 6.57
CA GLY A 242 -26.38 26.40 6.10
C GLY A 242 -26.51 27.20 4.78
N PRO A 243 -27.65 27.07 4.07
CA PRO A 243 -27.92 27.83 2.86
C PRO A 243 -28.24 29.31 3.12
N GLU A 244 -28.51 29.71 4.37
CA GLU A 244 -28.99 31.06 4.75
C GLU A 244 -27.89 32.15 4.77
N CYS A 245 -26.62 31.77 4.61
CA CYS A 245 -25.48 32.71 4.57
C CYS A 245 -24.79 32.81 3.20
N ARG A 246 -25.48 32.47 2.09
CA ARG A 246 -24.96 32.63 0.72
C ARG A 246 -25.68 33.71 -0.07
#